data_AF-C3KLI4-F1
#
_entry.id   AF-C3KLI4-F1
#
_cell.length_a   1.000
_cell.length_b   1.000
_cell.length_c   1.000
_cell.angle_alpha   90.00
_cell.angle_beta   90.00
_cell.angle_gamma   90.00
#
_symmetry.space_group_name_H-M   'P 1'
#
loop_
_entity.id
_entity.type
_entity.pdbx_description
1 polymer ?
#
loop_
_entity_poly.entity_id
_entity_poly.type
_entity_poly.pdbx_seq_one_letter_code
_entity_poly.pdbx_strand_id
1 'polypeptide(L)'
;MDVSMVPAFQTQKAAFATVIKVFDPSATSEAPQQPKRKDRSTPGRRVTDLLRGDVRRGVLELLRDAEKPILAGDLSKQFAEREGFGAEIDEISPNLAGRFSGLLERMEQTGLVRSSGTSDGRRRLWEIAR
;
A
#
# COMPACT_ATOMS: atom_id res chain seq x y z
N MET A 1 20.61 -36.80 -6.54
CA MET A 1 19.20 -36.52 -6.23
C MET A 1 19.05 -36.97 -4.78
N ASP A 2 18.92 -36.12 -3.77
CA ASP A 2 17.96 -35.02 -3.58
C ASP A 2 18.52 -33.99 -2.56
N VAL A 3 18.12 -32.72 -2.68
CA VAL A 3 18.57 -31.55 -1.91
C VAL A 3 17.42 -31.10 -0.99
N SER A 4 17.70 -30.75 0.29
CA SER A 4 16.97 -29.73 1.09
C SER A 4 17.64 -29.57 2.47
N MET A 5 18.38 -28.50 2.77
CA MET A 5 18.00 -27.10 3.09
C MET A 5 17.54 -26.92 4.56
N VAL A 6 18.46 -26.36 5.35
CA VAL A 6 18.35 -25.98 6.77
C VAL A 6 17.44 -24.74 6.98
N PRO A 7 16.45 -24.76 7.90
CA PRO A 7 15.69 -23.57 8.27
C PRO A 7 16.09 -23.08 9.67
N ALA A 8 16.90 -22.03 9.77
CA ALA A 8 17.20 -21.39 11.06
C ALA A 8 17.32 -19.86 10.95
N PHE A 9 16.24 -19.19 10.56
CA PHE A 9 16.12 -17.73 10.61
C PHE A 9 14.99 -17.24 11.53
N GLN A 10 14.56 -18.05 12.51
CA GLN A 10 13.47 -17.68 13.43
C GLN A 10 13.92 -16.89 14.67
N THR A 11 15.22 -16.72 14.94
CA THR A 11 15.67 -16.17 16.24
C THR A 11 15.84 -14.63 16.26
N GLN A 12 15.66 -13.91 15.17
CA GLN A 12 15.94 -12.46 15.13
C GLN A 12 14.72 -11.52 15.22
N LYS A 13 13.54 -12.01 15.61
CA LYS A 13 12.33 -11.16 15.78
C LYS A 13 12.14 -10.58 17.19
N ALA A 14 12.87 -11.05 18.20
CA ALA A 14 12.60 -10.68 19.59
C ALA A 14 13.26 -9.37 20.06
N ALA A 15 14.30 -8.87 19.38
CA ALA A 15 15.08 -7.73 19.89
C ALA A 15 14.49 -6.33 19.59
N PHE A 16 13.56 -6.22 18.62
CA PHE A 16 12.99 -4.92 18.23
C PHE A 16 11.81 -4.45 19.11
N ALA A 17 11.29 -5.32 19.98
CA ALA A 17 10.21 -4.97 20.90
C ALA A 17 10.57 -3.85 21.90
N THR A 18 11.87 -3.61 22.13
CA THR A 18 12.34 -2.58 23.07
C THR A 18 12.25 -1.16 22.50
N VAL A 19 12.26 -1.00 21.17
CA VAL A 19 12.22 0.34 20.53
C VAL A 19 10.77 0.87 20.42
N ILE A 20 9.77 -0.02 20.50
CA ILE A 20 8.33 0.33 20.40
C ILE A 20 7.81 1.05 21.66
N LYS A 21 8.55 1.04 22.78
CA LYS A 21 8.06 1.57 24.08
C LYS A 21 8.12 3.09 24.25
N VAL A 22 8.70 3.86 23.33
CA VAL A 22 8.93 5.30 23.55
C VAL A 22 7.95 6.20 22.77
N PHE A 23 7.14 5.70 21.83
CA PHE A 23 6.42 6.60 20.91
C PHE A 23 4.89 6.49 20.74
N ASP A 24 4.13 5.77 21.57
CA ASP A 24 2.68 6.04 21.68
C ASP A 24 2.01 5.39 22.92
N PRO A 25 1.61 6.15 23.95
CA PRO A 25 0.93 5.61 25.13
C PRO A 25 -0.57 5.29 24.92
N SER A 26 -1.13 5.46 23.72
CA SER A 26 -2.56 5.17 23.48
C SER A 26 -2.82 3.71 23.07
N ALA A 27 -1.79 2.86 23.01
CA ALA A 27 -1.90 1.43 22.69
C ALA A 27 -2.50 0.57 23.84
N THR A 28 -3.37 1.14 24.68
CA THR A 28 -4.06 0.42 25.75
C THR A 28 -5.51 0.88 25.82
N SER A 29 -6.31 0.48 24.85
CA SER A 29 -7.77 0.46 24.97
C SER A 29 -8.30 -0.68 24.13
N GLU A 30 -8.29 -1.86 24.74
CA GLU A 30 -8.99 -3.04 24.26
C GLU A 30 -10.50 -2.77 24.43
N ALA A 31 -11.19 -2.45 23.34
CA ALA A 31 -12.64 -2.29 23.33
C ALA A 31 -13.29 -3.47 22.58
N PRO A 32 -14.42 -4.02 23.08
CA PRO A 32 -15.01 -5.25 22.54
C PRO A 32 -15.51 -5.08 21.11
N GLN A 33 -15.20 -6.07 20.25
CA GLN A 33 -15.68 -6.13 18.88
C GLN A 33 -17.21 -6.27 18.83
N GLN A 34 -17.93 -5.18 18.59
CA GLN A 34 -19.33 -5.24 18.20
C GLN A 34 -19.48 -5.74 16.75
N PRO A 35 -20.56 -6.48 16.43
CA PRO A 35 -20.78 -7.02 15.10
C PRO A 35 -20.92 -5.89 14.06
N LYS A 36 -20.05 -5.89 13.05
CA LYS A 36 -20.01 -4.90 11.96
C LYS A 36 -21.38 -4.78 11.30
N ARG A 37 -22.09 -3.68 11.57
CA ARG A 37 -23.26 -3.27 10.79
C ARG A 37 -22.82 -3.11 9.33
N LYS A 38 -23.62 -3.65 8.42
CA LYS A 38 -23.42 -3.57 6.97
C LYS A 38 -23.34 -2.10 6.59
N ASP A 39 -22.12 -1.63 6.35
CA ASP A 39 -21.81 -0.25 6.06
C ASP A 39 -22.53 0.13 4.76
N ARG A 40 -23.41 1.15 4.81
CA ARG A 40 -24.14 1.70 3.65
C ARG A 40 -23.42 2.92 3.07
N SER A 41 -22.10 3.03 3.26
CA SER A 41 -21.34 4.14 2.71
C SER A 41 -21.26 4.01 1.19
N THR A 42 -21.52 5.11 0.48
CA THR A 42 -21.43 5.13 -0.98
C THR A 42 -19.98 4.89 -1.42
N PRO A 43 -19.74 4.28 -2.60
CA PRO A 43 -18.39 4.00 -3.09
C PRO A 43 -17.46 5.22 -3.04
N GLY A 44 -17.98 6.41 -3.40
CA GLY A 44 -17.22 7.66 -3.32
C GLY A 44 -16.82 8.09 -1.90
N ARG A 45 -17.63 7.81 -0.88
CA ARG A 45 -17.30 8.14 0.52
C ARG A 45 -16.26 7.18 1.07
N ARG A 46 -16.35 5.89 0.73
CA ARG A 46 -15.33 4.89 1.09
C ARG A 46 -13.98 5.18 0.45
N VAL A 47 -13.96 5.58 -0.82
CA VAL A 47 -12.72 6.02 -1.49
C VAL A 47 -12.16 7.29 -0.85
N THR A 48 -13.02 8.21 -0.39
CA THR A 48 -12.56 9.42 0.32
C THR A 48 -11.95 9.06 1.68
N ASP A 49 -12.54 8.13 2.42
CA ASP A 49 -12.01 7.68 3.71
C ASP A 49 -10.72 6.86 3.55
N LEU A 50 -10.63 6.02 2.51
CA LEU A 50 -9.40 5.34 2.08
C LEU A 50 -8.25 6.32 1.84
N LEU A 51 -8.55 7.45 1.20
CA LEU A 51 -7.56 8.48 0.87
C LEU A 51 -7.22 9.40 2.05
N ARG A 52 -7.93 9.29 3.17
CA ARG A 52 -7.73 10.13 4.37
C ARG A 52 -6.58 9.62 5.25
N GLY A 53 -6.16 8.35 5.07
CA GLY A 53 -5.00 7.78 5.75
C GLY A 53 -3.66 8.26 5.16
N ASP A 54 -2.55 7.65 5.61
CA ASP A 54 -1.22 7.92 5.06
C ASP A 54 -0.99 7.18 3.73
N VAL A 55 -1.74 7.62 2.69
CA VAL A 55 -1.70 7.06 1.34
C VAL A 55 -0.29 7.09 0.76
N ARG A 56 0.47 8.16 1.04
CA ARG A 56 1.84 8.30 0.56
C ARG A 56 2.72 7.19 1.10
N ARG A 57 2.67 6.94 2.42
CA ARG A 57 3.43 5.84 3.02
C ARG A 57 3.00 4.49 2.46
N GLY A 58 1.70 4.22 2.38
CA GLY A 58 1.21 2.94 1.85
C GLY A 58 1.62 2.70 0.40
N VAL A 59 1.61 3.74 -0.44
CA VAL A 59 2.10 3.66 -1.83
C VAL A 59 3.61 3.38 -1.88
N LEU A 60 4.41 4.04 -1.04
CA LEU A 60 5.85 3.79 -0.97
C LEU A 60 6.17 2.37 -0.50
N GLU A 61 5.41 1.83 0.46
CA GLU A 61 5.52 0.42 0.87
C GLU A 61 5.22 -0.53 -0.29
N LEU A 62 4.13 -0.32 -1.01
CA LEU A 62 3.80 -1.18 -2.17
C LEU A 62 4.83 -1.08 -3.30
N LEU A 63 5.36 0.12 -3.60
CA LEU A 63 6.43 0.27 -4.59
C LEU A 63 7.73 -0.40 -4.15
N ARG A 64 8.00 -0.46 -2.85
CA ARG A 64 9.14 -1.20 -2.31
C ARG A 64 8.95 -2.70 -2.46
N ASP A 65 7.74 -3.19 -2.18
CA ASP A 65 7.38 -4.60 -2.19
C ASP A 65 7.21 -5.17 -3.61
N ALA A 66 6.92 -4.32 -4.60
CA ALA A 66 6.73 -4.75 -5.98
C ALA A 66 8.00 -5.28 -6.67
N GLU A 67 9.20 -5.02 -6.09
CA GLU A 67 10.55 -5.40 -6.56
C GLU A 67 10.92 -4.95 -8.00
N LYS A 68 9.97 -4.51 -8.81
CA LYS A 68 10.07 -4.08 -10.20
C LYS A 68 9.20 -2.83 -10.43
N PRO A 69 9.50 -2.02 -11.46
CA PRO A 69 8.63 -0.91 -11.83
C PRO A 69 7.21 -1.39 -12.19
N ILE A 70 6.18 -0.73 -11.65
CA ILE A 70 4.77 -1.10 -11.85
C ILE A 70 3.91 0.04 -12.36
N LEU A 71 2.77 -0.28 -12.99
CA LEU A 71 1.80 0.72 -13.45
C LEU A 71 1.02 1.29 -12.26
N ALA A 72 0.60 2.55 -12.38
CA ALA A 72 -0.29 3.17 -11.39
C ALA A 72 -1.63 2.40 -11.24
N GLY A 73 -2.10 1.78 -12.32
CA GLY A 73 -3.28 0.91 -12.29
C GLY A 73 -3.07 -0.34 -11.43
N ASP A 74 -1.95 -1.05 -11.61
CA ASP A 74 -1.64 -2.24 -10.81
C ASP A 74 -1.39 -1.88 -9.34
N LEU A 75 -0.69 -0.78 -9.10
CA LEU A 75 -0.49 -0.23 -7.76
C LEU A 75 -1.83 0.11 -7.07
N SER A 76 -2.77 0.71 -7.80
CA SER A 76 -4.08 1.05 -7.24
C SER A 76 -4.91 -0.17 -6.88
N LYS A 77 -4.81 -1.25 -7.67
CA LYS A 77 -5.45 -2.53 -7.37
C LYS A 77 -4.88 -3.14 -6.09
N GLN A 78 -3.55 -3.28 -6.02
CA GLN A 78 -2.88 -3.83 -4.83
C GLN A 78 -3.20 -3.03 -3.56
N PHE A 79 -3.28 -1.70 -3.67
CA PHE A 79 -3.67 -0.85 -2.55
C PHE A 79 -5.12 -1.07 -2.13
N ALA A 80 -6.06 -1.12 -3.09
CA ALA A 80 -7.45 -1.42 -2.81
C ALA A 80 -7.63 -2.80 -2.15
N GLU A 81 -6.93 -3.82 -2.62
CA GLU A 81 -6.94 -5.17 -2.02
C GLU A 81 -6.43 -5.16 -0.58
N ARG A 82 -5.28 -4.52 -0.34
CA ARG A 82 -4.68 -4.38 1.00
C ARG A 82 -5.63 -3.71 1.99
N GLU A 83 -6.43 -2.75 1.52
CA GLU A 83 -7.36 -1.97 2.32
C GLU A 83 -8.76 -2.61 2.41
N GLY A 84 -8.94 -3.82 1.85
CA GLY A 84 -10.15 -4.63 2.00
C GLY A 84 -11.24 -4.37 0.96
N PHE A 85 -10.92 -3.69 -0.15
CA PHE A 85 -11.84 -3.36 -1.24
C PHE A 85 -11.84 -4.36 -2.40
N GLY A 86 -11.33 -5.59 -2.19
CA GLY A 86 -11.20 -6.59 -3.26
C GLY A 86 -12.51 -6.87 -4.02
N ALA A 87 -13.67 -6.82 -3.37
CA ALA A 87 -14.97 -7.05 -4.02
C ALA A 87 -15.48 -5.85 -4.84
N GLU A 88 -14.97 -4.65 -4.59
CA GLU A 88 -15.37 -3.39 -5.25
C GLU A 88 -14.27 -2.88 -6.21
N ILE A 89 -13.21 -3.68 -6.41
CA ILE A 89 -11.97 -3.26 -7.06
C ILE A 89 -12.18 -2.77 -8.50
N ASP A 90 -13.04 -3.42 -9.28
CA ASP A 90 -13.31 -3.06 -10.67
C ASP A 90 -14.05 -1.71 -10.77
N GLU A 91 -14.87 -1.38 -9.77
CA GLU A 91 -15.61 -0.13 -9.73
C GLU A 91 -14.70 1.05 -9.33
N ILE A 92 -13.81 0.84 -8.35
CA ILE A 92 -13.00 1.93 -7.78
C ILE A 92 -11.62 2.10 -8.45
N SER A 93 -11.07 1.05 -9.05
CA SER A 93 -9.71 1.05 -9.61
C SER A 93 -9.46 2.16 -10.64
N PRO A 94 -10.35 2.43 -11.62
CA PRO A 94 -10.09 3.48 -12.62
C PRO A 94 -9.95 4.85 -11.98
N ASN A 95 -10.78 5.14 -10.97
CA ASN A 95 -10.77 6.41 -10.27
C ASN A 95 -9.55 6.54 -9.33
N LEU A 96 -9.16 5.44 -8.67
CA LEU A 96 -7.98 5.38 -7.81
C LEU A 96 -6.69 5.49 -8.62
N ALA A 97 -6.59 4.83 -9.77
CA ALA A 97 -5.44 4.89 -10.68
C ALA A 97 -5.15 6.34 -11.14
N GLY A 98 -6.19 7.11 -11.48
CA GLY A 98 -6.04 8.53 -11.83
C GLY A 98 -5.47 9.37 -10.68
N ARG A 99 -5.97 9.15 -9.45
CA ARG A 99 -5.45 9.84 -8.26
C ARG A 99 -4.03 9.43 -7.92
N PHE A 100 -3.71 8.15 -8.05
CA PHE A 100 -2.37 7.62 -7.81
C PHE A 100 -1.37 8.17 -8.83
N SER A 101 -1.76 8.29 -10.10
CA SER A 101 -0.94 8.92 -11.13
C SER A 101 -0.54 10.34 -10.71
N GLY A 102 -1.51 11.19 -10.31
CA GLY A 102 -1.21 12.55 -9.84
C GLY A 102 -0.42 12.59 -8.53
N LEU A 103 -0.58 11.61 -7.64
CA LEU A 103 0.24 11.49 -6.42
C LEU A 103 1.68 11.12 -6.75
N LEU A 104 1.89 10.14 -7.64
CA LEU A 104 3.20 9.67 -8.08
C LEU A 104 3.98 10.78 -8.78
N GLU A 105 3.32 11.57 -9.63
CA GLU A 105 3.92 12.76 -10.25
C GLU A 105 4.41 13.78 -9.21
N ARG A 106 3.63 14.04 -8.15
CA ARG A 106 4.08 14.92 -7.05
C ARG A 106 5.26 14.31 -6.29
N MET A 107 5.26 13.00 -6.07
CA MET A 107 6.36 12.32 -5.38
C MET A 107 7.64 12.31 -6.22
N GLU A 108 7.52 12.21 -7.55
CA GLU A 108 8.62 12.31 -8.50
C GLU A 108 9.26 13.71 -8.48
N GLN A 109 8.44 14.77 -8.45
CA GLN A 109 8.93 16.15 -8.30
C GLN A 109 9.75 16.35 -7.01
N THR A 110 9.45 15.58 -5.95
CA THR A 110 10.20 15.59 -4.69
C THR A 110 11.35 14.57 -4.63
N GLY A 111 11.59 13.83 -5.72
CA GLY A 111 12.68 12.86 -5.82
C GLY A 111 12.49 11.56 -5.04
N LEU A 112 11.26 11.20 -4.65
CA LEU A 112 10.97 9.98 -3.88
C LEU A 112 10.75 8.75 -4.76
N VAL A 113 10.20 8.98 -5.94
CA VAL A 113 9.91 7.95 -6.94
C VAL A 113 10.45 8.43 -8.27
N ARG A 114 10.65 7.51 -9.22
CA ARG A 114 10.98 7.84 -10.60
C ARG A 114 10.03 7.12 -11.54
N SER A 115 9.75 7.75 -12.67
CA SER A 115 9.02 7.09 -13.76
C SER A 115 9.96 6.62 -14.87
N SER A 116 9.57 5.51 -15.50
CA SER A 116 10.08 5.08 -16.80
C SER A 116 8.93 4.96 -17.78
N GLY A 117 9.15 5.37 -19.03
CA GLY A 117 8.15 5.22 -20.08
C GLY A 117 7.99 3.75 -20.48
N THR A 118 6.76 3.33 -20.79
CA THR A 118 6.56 2.10 -21.55
C THR A 118 6.81 2.34 -23.04
N SER A 119 6.99 1.28 -23.83
CA SER A 119 7.21 1.37 -25.29
C SER A 119 6.12 2.11 -26.06
N ASP A 120 4.93 2.27 -25.46
CA ASP A 120 3.77 2.99 -26.03
C ASP A 120 3.78 4.49 -25.67
N GLY A 121 4.66 4.94 -24.77
CA GLY A 121 4.81 6.34 -24.34
C GLY A 121 3.63 6.91 -23.51
N ARG A 122 2.46 6.25 -23.54
CA ARG A 122 1.25 6.69 -22.82
C ARG A 122 1.19 6.20 -21.38
N ARG A 123 1.93 5.14 -21.04
CA ARG A 123 1.93 4.55 -19.70
C ARG A 123 3.30 4.75 -19.06
N ARG A 124 3.28 5.06 -17.76
CA ARG A 124 4.48 5.19 -16.93
C ARG A 124 4.53 4.03 -15.95
N LEU A 125 5.71 3.42 -15.85
CA LEU A 125 6.08 2.50 -14.79
C LEU A 125 6.76 3.28 -13.68
N TRP A 126 6.45 2.94 -12.45
CA TRP A 126 6.87 3.67 -11.26
C TRP A 126 7.64 2.75 -10.31
N GLU A 127 8.69 3.32 -9.71
CA GLU A 127 9.52 2.65 -8.70
C GLU A 127 10.07 3.70 -7.71
N ILE A 128 10.59 3.25 -6.57
CA ILE A 128 11.29 4.13 -5.62
C ILE A 128 12.57 4.66 -6.26
N ALA A 129 12.81 5.97 -6.11
CA ALA A 129 14.09 6.57 -6.45
C ALA A 129 15.12 6.11 -5.41
N ARG A 130 16.07 5.27 -5.82
CA ARG A 130 17.17 4.76 -5.00
C ARG A 130 18.46 5.52 -5.31
#